data_AF-A0A7G2CND9-F1
#
_entry.id   AF-A0A7G2CND9-F1
#
_cell.length_a   1.000
_cell.length_b   1.000
_cell.length_c   1.000
_cell.angle_alpha   90.00
_cell.angle_beta   90.00
_cell.angle_gamma   90.00
#
_symmetry.space_group_name_H-M   'P 1'
#
loop_
_entity.id
_entity.type
_entity.pdbx_description
1 polymer ?
#
loop_
_entity_poly.entity_id
_entity_poly.type
_entity_poly.pdbx_seq_one_letter_code
_entity_poly.pdbx_strand_id
1 'polypeptide(L)'
;MFTPHKFSDYMGYFKVSSPLALVGANAQARECGEIRKGGVLGVTITKKEHEMRRVLSVQSSDVTSIEKAYWWIARRLSYPLHITVNFSDSKSLKDIPAWEKFSKRMVKNMVEHTFGLDIRCVESLLPFNVLLERTEEVCLNKCNLKSLEALERLQCLRKIELQDCRGAFSLDTLTTCPNLTSVSVPNFYDSAKLECLGMVQSLRKVVLNSCDIENVDFLKDCLLLECLEVKACRWLTSLDGLSGLKNLKTLDASETGINSIRALSGCTALGEVCVNSCKSLNTLEGLSSLKDLKIVKAEFSGIQSVEGLKGCVALEEVNVRHCHQLTSLDGLSGLEKLKKVYGAHSEIENIRGLRGCLELCLLSVMGCEKLTSLKGISGLRKLKCVRTNCSAIESVRDLAGCDSLEELFVQFCKNLRNLDGLSGLPSLETVSAWHSGVSSVRGLAGCSSLKLLLVDDCQQLTSLEGLCGLPNLKHLDASSTPITSVLPLTGCVALEDLTVCLCQKLNSLDGLSGLANLKEVNAHTSGLNSIEGLRGCTAMEVLSVSGCENLTCLDVLSTLPNLKRAGIFFSRIPREETKEEFSSLRSFTFNGVEFTVSSESRKKDVVTVVKARSCSVGV
;
A
#
# COMPACT_ATOMS: atom_id res chain seq x y z
N MET A 1 14.41 52.72 14.04
CA MET A 1 13.14 53.21 13.49
C MET A 1 12.76 52.35 12.29
N PHE A 2 11.61 51.69 12.32
CA PHE A 2 11.12 50.87 11.23
C PHE A 2 10.47 51.77 10.18
N THR A 3 10.91 51.68 8.92
CA THR A 3 10.12 52.15 7.78
C THR A 3 8.85 51.31 7.69
N PRO A 4 7.65 51.91 7.65
CA PRO A 4 6.41 51.17 7.47
C PRO A 4 6.39 50.57 6.06
N HIS A 5 6.47 49.24 5.97
CA HIS A 5 6.34 48.50 4.72
C HIS A 5 4.86 48.14 4.49
N LYS A 6 4.33 48.35 3.28
CA LYS A 6 2.94 48.01 2.95
C LYS A 6 2.80 46.50 2.79
N PHE A 7 1.82 45.92 3.50
CA PHE A 7 1.52 44.48 3.45
C PHE A 7 1.22 43.97 2.03
N SER A 8 0.61 44.80 1.17
CA SER A 8 0.28 44.48 -0.23
C SER A 8 1.48 44.06 -1.07
N ASP A 9 2.68 44.56 -0.74
CA ASP A 9 3.88 44.38 -1.57
C ASP A 9 4.45 42.95 -1.48
N TYR A 10 3.95 42.15 -0.54
CA TYR A 10 4.40 40.79 -0.23
C TYR A 10 3.37 39.71 -0.55
N MET A 11 2.09 40.09 -0.68
CA MET A 11 0.96 39.16 -0.84
C MET A 11 0.95 38.43 -2.19
N GLY A 12 1.57 38.99 -3.23
CA GLY A 12 1.60 38.40 -4.57
C GLY A 12 2.52 37.18 -4.71
N TYR A 13 3.51 37.04 -3.82
CA TYR A 13 4.49 35.95 -3.89
C TYR A 13 4.21 34.82 -2.88
N PHE A 14 3.78 35.16 -1.67
CA PHE A 14 3.47 34.18 -0.63
C PHE A 14 1.98 33.83 -0.68
N LYS A 15 1.66 32.67 -1.27
CA LYS A 15 0.30 32.17 -1.54
C LYS A 15 -0.61 32.00 -0.30
N VAL A 16 -0.14 32.31 0.91
CA VAL A 16 -0.90 32.18 2.18
C VAL A 16 -0.76 33.48 2.97
N SER A 17 -1.86 33.96 3.56
CA SER A 17 -1.89 35.10 4.47
C SER A 17 -0.98 34.83 5.68
N SER A 18 0.24 35.36 5.62
CA SER A 18 1.18 35.25 6.74
C SER A 18 0.69 36.14 7.89
N PRO A 19 0.60 35.65 9.14
CA PRO A 19 0.20 36.47 10.28
C PRO A 19 1.38 37.36 10.73
N LEU A 20 1.97 38.16 9.83
CA LEU A 20 3.14 39.01 10.11
C LEU A 20 2.92 39.93 11.32
N ALA A 21 1.67 40.32 11.60
CA ALA A 21 1.30 41.12 12.76
C ALA A 21 1.55 40.41 14.10
N LEU A 22 1.33 39.10 14.19
CA LEU A 22 1.56 38.30 15.41
C LEU A 22 3.01 37.85 15.52
N VAL A 23 3.62 37.56 14.38
CA VAL A 23 4.96 36.97 14.31
C VAL A 23 6.04 38.04 14.48
N GLY A 24 5.76 39.33 14.24
CA GLY A 24 6.69 40.44 14.49
C GLY A 24 6.89 40.84 15.96
N ALA A 25 6.11 40.28 16.90
CA ALA A 25 6.05 40.74 18.29
C ALA A 25 7.27 40.34 19.14
N ASN A 26 7.81 39.12 18.96
CA ASN A 26 9.00 38.63 19.67
C ASN A 26 9.67 37.44 18.95
N ALA A 27 10.83 36.98 19.42
CA ALA A 27 11.59 35.89 18.79
C ALA A 27 10.85 34.53 18.82
N GLN A 28 10.05 34.27 19.86
CA GLN A 28 9.32 33.01 20.03
C GLN A 28 8.12 32.92 19.07
N ALA A 29 7.37 34.01 18.89
CA ALA A 29 6.29 34.08 17.91
C ALA A 29 6.80 33.88 16.47
N ARG A 30 8.02 34.34 16.17
CA ARG A 30 8.74 34.05 14.91
C ARG A 30 8.99 32.59 14.70
N GLU A 31 9.54 31.92 15.71
CA GLU A 31 9.79 30.50 15.65
C GLU A 31 8.51 29.69 15.43
N CYS A 32 7.48 29.97 16.20
CA CYS A 32 6.19 29.31 16.05
C CYS A 32 5.57 29.58 14.66
N GLY A 33 5.84 30.74 14.06
CA GLY A 33 5.43 31.05 12.68
C GLY A 33 6.17 30.23 11.64
N GLU A 34 7.50 30.18 11.70
CA GLU A 34 8.33 29.47 10.71
C GLU A 34 8.24 27.94 10.87
N ILE A 35 7.84 27.40 12.03
CA ILE A 35 7.58 25.95 12.23
C ILE A 35 6.27 25.50 11.55
N ARG A 36 5.31 26.41 11.32
CA ARG A 36 4.02 26.04 10.71
C ARG A 36 4.18 25.64 9.24
N LYS A 37 3.28 24.77 8.78
CA LYS A 37 3.17 24.40 7.36
C LYS A 37 2.99 25.66 6.49
N GLY A 38 3.89 25.87 5.54
CA GLY A 38 3.93 27.07 4.68
C GLY A 38 4.80 28.22 5.20
N GLY A 39 5.25 28.16 6.46
CA GLY A 39 6.22 29.08 7.03
C GLY A 39 5.76 30.54 7.10
N VAL A 40 6.72 31.46 7.22
CA VAL A 40 6.49 32.91 7.16
C VAL A 40 7.32 33.47 6.04
N LEU A 41 6.67 34.12 5.07
CA LEU A 41 7.33 34.56 3.84
C LEU A 41 8.12 33.40 3.19
N GLY A 42 7.52 32.21 3.12
CA GLY A 42 8.10 31.02 2.50
C GLY A 42 9.28 30.39 3.28
N VAL A 43 9.71 31.01 4.39
CA VAL A 43 10.77 30.47 5.25
C VAL A 43 10.15 29.51 6.25
N THR A 44 10.67 28.28 6.28
CA THR A 44 10.25 27.23 7.21
C THR A 44 11.41 26.77 8.07
N ILE A 45 11.16 26.43 9.33
CA ILE A 45 12.15 25.80 10.20
C ILE A 45 11.98 24.29 10.10
N THR A 46 13.03 23.60 9.66
CA THR A 46 13.02 22.14 9.51
C THR A 46 14.28 21.53 10.11
N LYS A 47 14.20 20.26 10.50
CA LYS A 47 15.35 19.48 10.97
C LYS A 47 15.97 18.76 9.78
N LYS A 48 17.24 19.05 9.46
CA LYS A 48 18.01 18.38 8.39
C LYS A 48 19.34 17.89 8.98
N GLU A 49 19.68 16.62 8.78
CA GLU A 49 20.97 16.01 9.18
C GLU A 49 21.42 16.35 10.63
N HIS A 50 20.46 16.34 11.58
CA HIS A 50 20.65 16.64 13.00
C HIS A 50 20.76 18.13 13.42
N GLU A 51 20.62 19.06 12.49
CA GLU A 51 20.60 20.51 12.78
C GLU A 51 19.23 21.12 12.42
N MET A 52 18.78 22.08 13.23
CA MET A 52 17.60 22.89 12.92
C MET A 52 18.02 24.03 11.97
N ARG A 53 17.36 24.13 10.83
CA ARG A 53 17.70 25.11 9.78
C ARG A 53 16.48 25.89 9.33
N ARG A 54 16.70 27.14 8.91
CA ARG A 54 15.70 27.95 8.21
C ARG A 54 15.84 27.67 6.72
N VAL A 55 14.82 27.10 6.10
CA VAL A 55 14.82 26.71 4.68
C VAL A 55 13.89 27.61 3.89
N LEU A 56 14.41 28.12 2.78
CA LEU A 56 13.67 28.92 1.80
C LEU A 56 13.87 28.29 0.42
N SER A 57 12.79 27.83 -0.24
CA SER A 57 12.84 27.25 -1.59
C SER A 57 12.14 28.15 -2.60
N VAL A 58 12.84 28.54 -3.66
CA VAL A 58 12.43 29.62 -4.57
C VAL A 58 12.90 29.38 -6.00
N GLN A 59 12.26 30.04 -6.98
CA GLN A 59 12.73 30.08 -8.36
C GLN A 59 13.81 31.14 -8.53
N SER A 60 14.68 30.99 -9.54
CA SER A 60 15.73 31.97 -9.83
C SER A 60 15.18 33.40 -10.03
N SER A 61 13.99 33.52 -10.66
CA SER A 61 13.33 34.79 -10.94
C SER A 61 12.87 35.55 -9.69
N ASP A 62 12.79 34.87 -8.54
CA ASP A 62 12.18 35.39 -7.33
C ASP A 62 13.12 36.30 -6.53
N VAL A 63 14.38 36.44 -6.96
CA VAL A 63 15.42 37.22 -6.27
C VAL A 63 14.96 38.65 -5.92
N THR A 64 14.20 39.30 -6.80
CA THR A 64 13.67 40.65 -6.56
C THR A 64 12.58 40.68 -5.48
N SER A 65 11.73 39.66 -5.42
CA SER A 65 10.70 39.50 -4.39
C SER A 65 11.33 39.19 -3.03
N ILE A 66 12.37 38.35 -3.03
CA ILE A 66 13.13 37.97 -1.83
C ILE A 66 13.91 39.16 -1.28
N GLU A 67 14.48 40.01 -2.14
CA GLU A 67 15.13 41.26 -1.73
C GLU A 67 14.18 42.17 -0.95
N LYS A 68 12.89 42.24 -1.31
CA LYS A 68 11.88 42.98 -0.54
C LYS A 68 11.65 42.37 0.84
N ALA A 69 11.79 41.06 0.97
CA ALA A 69 11.66 40.31 2.22
C ALA A 69 12.99 40.19 3.00
N TYR A 70 14.09 40.81 2.53
CA TYR A 70 15.43 40.70 3.13
C TYR A 70 15.44 40.97 4.63
N TRP A 71 14.67 41.96 5.08
CA TRP A 71 14.57 42.36 6.48
C TRP A 71 14.06 41.25 7.41
N TRP A 72 13.30 40.29 6.88
CA TRP A 72 12.81 39.11 7.60
C TRP A 72 13.83 37.98 7.55
N ILE A 73 14.39 37.74 6.37
CA ILE A 73 15.36 36.68 6.10
C ILE A 73 16.62 36.88 6.95
N ALA A 74 17.12 38.12 7.04
CA ALA A 74 18.32 38.48 7.80
C ALA A 74 18.12 38.56 9.34
N ARG A 75 16.90 38.37 9.85
CA ARG A 75 16.51 38.85 11.19
C ARG A 75 16.70 37.85 12.34
N ARG A 76 17.26 36.66 12.10
CA ARG A 76 17.39 35.59 13.11
C ARG A 76 18.69 34.79 12.94
N LEU A 77 19.41 34.62 14.05
CA LEU A 77 20.75 33.99 14.11
C LEU A 77 20.75 32.58 14.74
N SER A 78 19.65 32.13 15.34
CA SER A 78 19.63 30.86 16.11
C SER A 78 19.72 29.61 15.24
N TYR A 79 19.37 29.71 13.96
CA TYR A 79 19.38 28.61 13.00
C TYR A 79 19.94 29.15 11.67
N PRO A 80 20.94 28.48 11.06
CA PRO A 80 21.51 28.94 9.80
C PRO A 80 20.45 28.90 8.69
N LEU A 81 20.59 29.83 7.74
CA LEU A 81 19.70 29.96 6.59
C LEU A 81 20.19 29.08 5.43
N HIS A 82 19.33 28.25 4.89
CA HIS A 82 19.58 27.48 3.68
C HIS A 82 18.59 27.90 2.60
N ILE A 83 19.11 28.38 1.46
CA ILE A 83 18.29 28.86 0.34
C ILE A 83 18.42 27.89 -0.83
N THR A 84 17.33 27.20 -1.16
CA THR A 84 17.26 26.36 -2.35
C THR A 84 16.75 27.18 -3.52
N VAL A 85 17.59 27.34 -4.55
CA VAL A 85 17.28 28.13 -5.75
C VAL A 85 17.15 27.19 -6.94
N ASN A 86 16.00 27.25 -7.62
CA ASN A 86 15.72 26.47 -8.81
C ASN A 86 15.97 27.30 -10.09
N PHE A 87 16.94 26.84 -10.89
CA PHE A 87 17.31 27.33 -12.20
C PHE A 87 16.69 26.39 -13.25
N SER A 88 15.43 26.66 -13.59
CA SER A 88 14.57 25.73 -14.35
C SER A 88 14.98 25.50 -15.81
N ASP A 89 15.71 26.44 -16.42
CA ASP A 89 16.15 26.36 -17.82
C ASP A 89 17.37 27.26 -18.09
N SER A 90 17.88 27.27 -19.32
CA SER A 90 19.00 28.14 -19.71
C SER A 90 18.69 29.64 -19.61
N LYS A 91 17.42 30.07 -19.63
CA LYS A 91 17.04 31.48 -19.47
C LYS A 91 17.21 31.95 -18.03
N SER A 92 17.12 31.04 -17.06
CA SER A 92 17.34 31.32 -15.63
C SER A 92 18.78 31.78 -15.33
N LEU A 93 19.75 31.50 -16.21
CA LEU A 93 21.15 31.93 -16.07
C LEU A 93 21.29 33.46 -15.96
N LYS A 94 20.37 34.22 -16.56
CA LYS A 94 20.37 35.69 -16.48
C LYS A 94 20.14 36.22 -15.06
N ASP A 95 19.57 35.40 -14.17
CA ASP A 95 19.24 35.80 -12.80
C ASP A 95 20.42 35.60 -11.85
N ILE A 96 21.47 34.87 -12.27
CA ILE A 96 22.66 34.57 -11.45
C ILE A 96 23.32 35.84 -10.87
N PRO A 97 23.59 36.91 -11.65
CA PRO A 97 24.24 38.10 -11.11
C PRO A 97 23.43 38.78 -9.98
N ALA A 98 22.10 38.69 -10.04
CA ALA A 98 21.24 39.20 -8.98
C ALA A 98 21.35 38.35 -7.71
N TRP A 99 21.41 37.02 -7.84
CA TRP A 99 21.66 36.11 -6.74
C TRP A 99 23.04 36.27 -6.10
N GLU A 100 24.08 36.50 -6.91
CA GLU A 100 25.41 36.81 -6.39
C GLU A 100 25.42 38.10 -5.58
N LYS A 101 24.76 39.16 -6.09
CA LYS A 101 24.63 40.44 -5.39
C LYS A 101 23.88 40.26 -4.07
N PHE A 102 22.82 39.46 -4.07
CA PHE A 102 22.04 39.12 -2.89
C PHE A 102 22.89 38.37 -1.84
N SER A 103 23.65 37.35 -2.27
CA SER A 103 24.61 36.61 -1.44
C SER A 103 25.66 37.54 -0.82
N LYS A 104 26.33 38.36 -1.63
CA LYS A 104 27.33 39.34 -1.18
C LYS A 104 26.76 40.32 -0.14
N ARG A 105 25.49 40.75 -0.30
CA ARG A 105 24.80 41.59 0.68
C ARG A 105 24.53 40.85 2.00
N MET A 106 24.14 39.57 1.95
CA MET A 106 23.98 38.76 3.16
C MET A 106 25.30 38.59 3.91
N VAL A 107 26.39 38.29 3.20
CA VAL A 107 27.74 38.21 3.79
C VAL A 107 28.12 39.55 4.45
N LYS A 108 27.95 40.67 3.74
CA LYS A 108 28.25 42.01 4.27
C LYS A 108 27.49 42.33 5.57
N ASN A 109 26.30 41.79 5.72
CA ASN A 109 25.45 42.02 6.90
C ASN A 109 25.55 40.87 7.93
N MET A 110 26.57 40.01 7.84
CA MET A 110 26.84 38.92 8.77
C MET A 110 25.68 37.92 8.91
N VAL A 111 24.94 37.69 7.82
CA VAL A 111 23.88 36.69 7.77
C VAL A 111 24.49 35.37 7.32
N GLU A 112 24.61 34.42 8.23
CA GLU A 112 25.03 33.06 7.92
C GLU A 112 24.01 32.39 7.00
N HIS A 113 24.47 31.97 5.83
CA HIS A 113 23.65 31.29 4.85
C HIS A 113 24.47 30.32 3.97
N THR A 114 23.76 29.31 3.46
CA THR A 114 24.22 28.37 2.44
C THR A 114 23.18 28.24 1.33
N PHE A 115 23.60 27.68 0.20
CA PHE A 115 22.74 27.43 -0.95
C PHE A 115 22.52 25.94 -1.20
N GLY A 116 21.34 25.63 -1.74
CA GLY A 116 21.09 24.43 -2.52
C GLY A 116 20.73 24.85 -3.94
N LEU A 117 21.40 24.32 -4.96
CA LEU A 117 21.20 24.72 -6.35
C LEU A 117 20.57 23.56 -7.12
N ASP A 118 19.31 23.71 -7.57
CA ASP A 118 18.67 22.83 -8.58
C ASP A 118 18.87 23.48 -9.95
N ILE A 119 19.76 22.91 -10.75
CA ILE A 119 20.21 23.47 -12.03
C ILE A 119 19.77 22.54 -13.15
N ARG A 120 19.06 23.07 -14.14
CA ARG A 120 18.52 22.29 -15.25
C ARG A 120 18.98 22.78 -16.61
N CYS A 121 19.24 21.83 -17.51
CA CYS A 121 19.47 22.11 -18.94
C CYS A 121 20.61 23.12 -19.21
N VAL A 122 21.72 23.03 -18.45
CA VAL A 122 22.92 23.88 -18.66
C VAL A 122 24.08 23.09 -19.26
N GLU A 123 24.99 23.79 -19.93
CA GLU A 123 26.20 23.21 -20.55
C GLU A 123 27.49 23.46 -19.76
N SER A 124 27.45 24.39 -18.79
CA SER A 124 28.60 24.76 -17.96
C SER A 124 28.16 25.22 -16.57
N LEU A 125 28.95 24.85 -15.56
CA LEU A 125 28.79 25.31 -14.19
C LEU A 125 29.58 26.58 -13.87
N LEU A 126 30.45 27.06 -14.77
CA LEU A 126 31.24 28.27 -14.58
C LEU A 126 30.42 29.52 -14.17
N PRO A 127 29.21 29.75 -14.71
CA PRO A 127 28.39 30.88 -14.27
C PRO A 127 28.04 30.84 -12.78
N PHE A 128 28.08 29.67 -12.15
CA PHE A 128 27.65 29.50 -10.75
C PHE A 128 28.79 29.61 -9.74
N ASN A 129 30.05 29.83 -10.15
CA ASN A 129 31.24 29.76 -9.27
C ASN A 129 31.07 30.53 -7.95
N VAL A 130 30.58 31.77 -7.99
CA VAL A 130 30.40 32.61 -6.79
C VAL A 130 29.32 32.05 -5.84
N LEU A 131 28.25 31.46 -6.39
CA LEU A 131 27.22 30.83 -5.57
C LEU A 131 27.71 29.51 -4.98
N LEU A 132 28.45 28.73 -5.79
CA LEU A 132 29.00 27.42 -5.43
C LEU A 132 29.91 27.46 -4.19
N GLU A 133 30.65 28.55 -3.96
CA GLU A 133 31.48 28.73 -2.75
C GLU A 133 30.72 28.53 -1.43
N ARG A 134 29.42 28.80 -1.41
CA ARG A 134 28.53 28.63 -0.23
C ARG A 134 27.45 27.58 -0.44
N THR A 135 27.58 26.74 -1.47
CA THR A 135 26.60 25.71 -1.79
C THR A 135 26.90 24.42 -1.04
N GLU A 136 25.90 23.90 -0.34
CA GLU A 136 25.97 22.59 0.31
C GLU A 136 25.38 21.47 -0.55
N GLU A 137 24.46 21.81 -1.46
CA GLU A 137 23.72 20.83 -2.25
C GLU A 137 23.65 21.27 -3.72
N VAL A 138 24.06 20.39 -4.62
CA VAL A 138 23.97 20.62 -6.07
C VAL A 138 23.17 19.50 -6.70
N CYS A 139 22.03 19.85 -7.31
CA CYS A 139 21.21 18.94 -8.11
C CYS A 139 21.29 19.39 -9.56
N LEU A 140 21.86 18.56 -10.43
CA LEU A 140 21.98 18.81 -11.87
C LEU A 140 21.00 17.90 -12.61
N ASN A 141 20.13 18.47 -13.43
CA ASN A 141 19.11 17.71 -14.16
C ASN A 141 19.16 18.03 -15.66
N LYS A 142 19.30 16.99 -16.50
CA LYS A 142 19.36 17.13 -17.97
C LYS A 142 20.46 18.10 -18.44
N CYS A 143 21.56 18.20 -17.70
CA CYS A 143 22.69 19.07 -18.04
C CYS A 143 23.62 18.36 -19.04
N ASN A 144 24.18 19.10 -20.00
CA ASN A 144 25.14 18.59 -20.99
C ASN A 144 26.52 19.17 -20.71
N LEU A 145 27.15 18.71 -19.64
CA LEU A 145 28.34 19.33 -19.05
C LEU A 145 29.63 18.82 -19.71
N LYS A 146 30.56 19.75 -19.97
CA LYS A 146 31.91 19.38 -20.42
C LYS A 146 32.85 19.04 -19.26
N SER A 147 32.65 19.67 -18.10
CA SER A 147 33.51 19.50 -16.92
C SER A 147 32.73 19.80 -15.64
N LEU A 148 33.18 19.19 -14.53
CA LEU A 148 32.72 19.46 -13.16
C LEU A 148 33.77 20.26 -12.33
N GLU A 149 34.81 20.83 -12.96
CA GLU A 149 35.87 21.60 -12.29
C GLU A 149 35.36 22.74 -11.40
N ALA A 150 34.21 23.33 -11.70
CA ALA A 150 33.58 24.34 -10.84
C ALA A 150 33.22 23.82 -9.44
N LEU A 151 33.19 22.49 -9.25
CA LEU A 151 32.93 21.83 -7.98
C LEU A 151 34.21 21.49 -7.21
N GLU A 152 35.40 21.72 -7.77
CA GLU A 152 36.66 21.36 -7.11
C GLU A 152 36.85 22.14 -5.78
N ARG A 153 37.29 21.45 -4.73
CA ARG A 153 37.66 22.00 -3.41
C ARG A 153 36.55 22.79 -2.69
N LEU A 154 35.28 22.61 -3.07
CA LEU A 154 34.16 23.27 -2.41
C LEU A 154 34.03 22.79 -0.95
N GLN A 155 34.33 23.69 -0.01
CA GLN A 155 34.33 23.38 1.43
C GLN A 155 32.93 23.11 1.98
N CYS A 156 31.91 23.74 1.40
CA CYS A 156 30.53 23.59 1.86
C CYS A 156 29.83 22.38 1.24
N LEU A 157 30.30 21.83 0.12
CA LEU A 157 29.54 20.83 -0.64
C LEU A 157 29.41 19.53 0.15
N ARG A 158 28.17 19.15 0.46
CA ARG A 158 27.80 17.92 1.19
C ARG A 158 27.10 16.91 0.31
N LYS A 159 26.36 17.38 -0.69
CA LYS A 159 25.51 16.55 -1.53
C LYS A 159 25.59 16.95 -3.00
N ILE A 160 25.72 15.95 -3.86
CA ILE A 160 25.57 16.11 -5.31
C ILE A 160 24.62 15.07 -5.88
N GLU A 161 23.72 15.50 -6.77
CA GLU A 161 22.84 14.65 -7.55
C GLU A 161 22.97 14.99 -9.04
N LEU A 162 23.29 13.99 -9.86
CA LEU A 162 23.38 14.11 -11.32
C LEU A 162 22.28 13.27 -11.97
N GLN A 163 21.19 13.88 -12.40
CA GLN A 163 20.07 13.21 -13.05
C GLN A 163 20.07 13.48 -14.56
N ASP A 164 20.08 12.43 -15.37
CA ASP A 164 20.05 12.51 -16.83
C ASP A 164 21.11 13.46 -17.43
N CYS A 165 22.25 13.60 -16.74
CA CYS A 165 23.35 14.44 -17.18
C CYS A 165 24.17 13.72 -18.26
N ARG A 166 24.54 14.45 -19.31
CA ARG A 166 25.34 13.95 -20.44
C ARG A 166 26.62 14.78 -20.56
N GLY A 167 27.59 14.24 -21.29
CA GLY A 167 28.85 14.91 -21.61
C GLY A 167 30.08 14.17 -21.10
N ALA A 168 31.26 14.72 -21.40
CA ALA A 168 32.55 14.09 -21.13
C ALA A 168 33.20 14.60 -19.83
N PHE A 169 32.45 14.62 -18.73
CA PHE A 169 32.99 15.02 -17.42
C PHE A 169 33.52 13.82 -16.63
N SER A 170 34.45 14.08 -15.71
CA SER A 170 34.95 13.13 -14.72
C SER A 170 34.41 13.47 -13.33
N LEU A 171 34.18 12.44 -12.52
CA LEU A 171 33.81 12.58 -11.11
C LEU A 171 35.02 12.79 -10.19
N ASP A 172 36.26 12.71 -10.71
CA ASP A 172 37.49 12.91 -9.91
C ASP A 172 37.51 14.24 -9.18
N THR A 173 36.87 15.27 -9.75
CA THR A 173 36.69 16.59 -9.12
C THR A 173 36.03 16.51 -7.75
N LEU A 174 35.11 15.56 -7.56
CA LEU A 174 34.40 15.35 -6.30
C LEU A 174 35.32 14.82 -5.19
N THR A 175 36.42 14.15 -5.54
CA THR A 175 37.40 13.64 -4.57
C THR A 175 38.11 14.74 -3.78
N THR A 176 38.09 15.97 -4.31
CA THR A 176 38.69 17.14 -3.67
C THR A 176 37.77 17.84 -2.67
N CYS A 177 36.49 17.44 -2.58
CA CYS A 177 35.50 18.05 -1.69
C CYS A 177 35.54 17.38 -0.31
N PRO A 178 36.09 18.04 0.74
CA PRO A 178 36.38 17.39 2.02
C PRO A 178 35.14 17.01 2.84
N ASN A 179 34.01 17.67 2.60
CA ASN A 179 32.77 17.49 3.37
C ASN A 179 31.68 16.77 2.56
N LEU A 180 32.01 16.21 1.40
CA LEU A 180 31.06 15.49 0.57
C LEU A 180 30.64 14.19 1.27
N THR A 181 29.34 14.04 1.51
CA THR A 181 28.76 12.88 2.22
C THR A 181 27.73 12.12 1.40
N SER A 182 27.13 12.75 0.38
CA SER A 182 26.11 12.13 -0.45
C SER A 182 26.40 12.35 -1.93
N VAL A 183 26.49 11.25 -2.67
CA VAL A 183 26.63 11.25 -4.14
C VAL A 183 25.51 10.42 -4.75
N SER A 184 24.80 10.99 -5.72
CA SER A 184 23.79 10.29 -6.50
C SER A 184 24.04 10.52 -7.99
N VAL A 185 24.35 9.45 -8.72
CA VAL A 185 24.63 9.49 -10.16
C VAL A 185 23.89 8.36 -10.88
N PRO A 186 22.54 8.39 -10.93
CA PRO A 186 21.77 7.38 -11.65
C PRO A 186 21.99 7.44 -13.17
N ASN A 187 21.80 6.30 -13.84
CA ASN A 187 21.93 6.13 -15.29
C ASN A 187 23.34 6.51 -15.81
N PHE A 188 24.38 6.19 -15.04
CA PHE A 188 25.77 6.48 -15.39
C PHE A 188 26.48 5.22 -15.92
N TYR A 189 26.80 5.21 -17.22
CA TYR A 189 27.25 4.01 -17.94
C TYR A 189 28.78 3.85 -18.03
N ASP A 190 29.56 4.82 -17.53
CA ASP A 190 31.02 4.78 -17.57
C ASP A 190 31.56 4.35 -16.19
N SER A 191 31.70 3.05 -15.98
CA SER A 191 32.06 2.48 -14.67
C SER A 191 33.45 2.88 -14.18
N ALA A 192 34.43 3.06 -15.07
CA ALA A 192 35.78 3.47 -14.71
C ALA A 192 35.79 4.84 -13.99
N LYS A 193 34.84 5.72 -14.33
CA LYS A 193 34.69 7.03 -13.68
C LYS A 193 33.99 6.97 -12.32
N LEU A 194 33.40 5.84 -11.93
CA LEU A 194 32.78 5.67 -10.61
C LEU A 194 33.79 5.21 -9.56
N GLU A 195 34.92 4.61 -9.96
CA GLU A 195 35.93 4.09 -9.03
C GLU A 195 36.53 5.17 -8.12
N CYS A 196 36.61 6.42 -8.59
CA CYS A 196 37.13 7.53 -7.80
C CYS A 196 36.28 7.86 -6.56
N LEU A 197 35.01 7.43 -6.52
CA LEU A 197 34.16 7.59 -5.33
C LEU A 197 34.74 6.85 -4.12
N GLY A 198 35.51 5.78 -4.34
CA GLY A 198 36.25 5.08 -3.28
C GLY A 198 37.28 5.95 -2.54
N MET A 199 37.74 7.04 -3.17
CA MET A 199 38.67 7.98 -2.55
C MET A 199 37.96 8.94 -1.58
N VAL A 200 36.62 9.03 -1.62
CA VAL A 200 35.82 9.94 -0.78
C VAL A 200 35.39 9.20 0.49
N GLN A 201 36.29 9.14 1.47
CA GLN A 201 36.07 8.40 2.73
C GLN A 201 34.99 9.02 3.64
N SER A 202 34.54 10.25 3.35
CA SER A 202 33.44 10.93 4.05
C SER A 202 32.04 10.50 3.58
N LEU A 203 31.94 9.67 2.54
CA LEU A 203 30.65 9.22 2.01
C LEU A 203 29.82 8.47 3.05
N ARG A 204 28.56 8.90 3.18
CA ARG A 204 27.49 8.28 3.98
C ARG A 204 26.37 7.74 3.11
N LYS A 205 26.11 8.36 1.96
CA LYS A 205 25.07 7.91 1.01
C LYS A 205 25.62 7.87 -0.41
N VAL A 206 25.42 6.74 -1.08
CA VAL A 206 25.79 6.53 -2.47
C VAL A 206 24.60 5.95 -3.23
N VAL A 207 24.23 6.57 -4.34
CA VAL A 207 23.14 6.13 -5.22
C VAL A 207 23.65 6.01 -6.65
N LEU A 208 23.74 4.79 -7.17
CA LEU A 208 24.27 4.43 -8.48
C LEU A 208 23.23 3.61 -9.27
N ASN A 209 21.96 3.98 -9.19
CA ASN A 209 20.88 3.22 -9.82
C ASN A 209 21.03 3.22 -11.36
N SER A 210 20.81 2.07 -12.00
CA SER A 210 20.92 1.87 -13.46
C SER A 210 22.32 2.19 -14.02
N CYS A 211 23.38 1.94 -13.25
CA CYS A 211 24.76 2.09 -13.70
C CYS A 211 25.34 0.77 -14.22
N ASP A 212 26.32 0.85 -15.12
CA ASP A 212 27.00 -0.31 -15.71
C ASP A 212 28.20 -0.77 -14.84
N ILE A 213 27.95 -1.06 -13.57
CA ILE A 213 28.96 -1.58 -12.63
C ILE A 213 28.88 -3.10 -12.50
N GLU A 214 30.04 -3.77 -12.39
CA GLU A 214 30.12 -5.23 -12.19
C GLU A 214 30.27 -5.64 -10.72
N ASN A 215 30.89 -4.76 -9.92
CA ASN A 215 31.12 -4.92 -8.48
C ASN A 215 31.08 -3.54 -7.79
N VAL A 216 31.23 -3.53 -6.46
CA VAL A 216 31.30 -2.31 -5.62
C VAL A 216 32.60 -2.25 -4.80
N ASP A 217 33.68 -2.88 -5.28
CA ASP A 217 34.94 -3.02 -4.53
C ASP A 217 35.62 -1.68 -4.27
N PHE A 218 35.37 -0.68 -5.11
CA PHE A 218 35.83 0.68 -4.89
C PHE A 218 35.24 1.30 -3.61
N LEU A 219 34.10 0.83 -3.09
CA LEU A 219 33.50 1.35 -1.85
C LEU A 219 34.04 0.72 -0.55
N LYS A 220 34.99 -0.23 -0.63
CA LYS A 220 35.48 -0.97 0.54
C LYS A 220 36.05 -0.10 1.67
N ASP A 221 36.60 1.05 1.33
CA ASP A 221 37.23 1.98 2.27
C ASP A 221 36.28 3.11 2.71
N CYS A 222 35.03 3.13 2.23
CA CYS A 222 33.99 4.07 2.65
C CYS A 222 33.37 3.67 4.01
N LEU A 223 34.17 3.66 5.07
CA LEU A 223 33.80 3.13 6.39
C LEU A 223 32.63 3.87 7.07
N LEU A 224 32.28 5.07 6.61
CA LEU A 224 31.15 5.87 7.09
C LEU A 224 29.86 5.64 6.29
N LEU A 225 29.88 4.76 5.29
CA LEU A 225 28.73 4.51 4.42
C LEU A 225 27.55 3.96 5.22
N GLU A 226 26.41 4.63 5.12
CA GLU A 226 25.15 4.29 5.81
C GLU A 226 24.08 3.79 4.84
N CYS A 227 24.12 4.25 3.58
CA CYS A 227 23.10 3.97 2.58
C CYS A 227 23.75 3.73 1.21
N LEU A 228 23.46 2.57 0.62
CA LEU A 228 23.84 2.25 -0.75
C LEU A 228 22.61 1.84 -1.55
N GLU A 229 22.41 2.50 -2.69
CA GLU A 229 21.40 2.14 -3.68
C GLU A 229 22.10 1.86 -5.02
N VAL A 230 21.97 0.64 -5.54
CA VAL A 230 22.55 0.16 -6.81
C VAL A 230 21.46 -0.56 -7.64
N LYS A 231 20.22 -0.06 -7.53
CA LYS A 231 19.05 -0.66 -8.18
C LYS A 231 19.22 -0.66 -9.69
N ALA A 232 18.81 -1.75 -10.36
CA ALA A 232 18.84 -1.90 -11.82
C ALA A 232 20.25 -1.85 -12.44
N CYS A 233 21.32 -2.03 -11.65
CA CYS A 233 22.67 -2.31 -12.15
C CYS A 233 22.74 -3.77 -12.62
N ARG A 234 22.27 -4.04 -13.84
CA ARG A 234 22.06 -5.42 -14.34
C ARG A 234 23.33 -6.26 -14.41
N TRP A 235 24.48 -5.62 -14.49
CA TRP A 235 25.80 -6.26 -14.59
C TRP A 235 26.46 -6.46 -13.23
N LEU A 236 25.88 -5.91 -12.16
CA LEU A 236 26.40 -6.03 -10.81
C LEU A 236 26.21 -7.46 -10.32
N THR A 237 27.30 -8.20 -10.15
CA THR A 237 27.27 -9.61 -9.76
C THR A 237 27.84 -9.88 -8.37
N SER A 238 28.65 -8.95 -7.82
CA SER A 238 29.26 -9.07 -6.50
C SER A 238 29.05 -7.83 -5.63
N LEU A 239 28.90 -8.07 -4.32
CA LEU A 239 28.83 -7.06 -3.26
C LEU A 239 30.01 -7.15 -2.29
N ASP A 240 31.11 -7.82 -2.66
CA ASP A 240 32.23 -8.12 -1.75
C ASP A 240 32.88 -6.86 -1.17
N GLY A 241 32.94 -5.77 -1.93
CA GLY A 241 33.33 -4.44 -1.46
C GLY A 241 32.55 -3.90 -0.25
N LEU A 242 31.39 -4.45 0.10
CA LEU A 242 30.63 -4.03 1.29
C LEU A 242 31.06 -4.76 2.56
N SER A 243 31.92 -5.76 2.46
CA SER A 243 32.32 -6.58 3.59
C SER A 243 32.90 -5.74 4.73
N GLY A 244 32.27 -5.84 5.90
CA GLY A 244 32.72 -5.15 7.11
C GLY A 244 32.35 -3.67 7.22
N LEU A 245 31.50 -3.12 6.34
CA LEU A 245 30.97 -1.75 6.46
C LEU A 245 29.94 -1.66 7.60
N LYS A 246 30.44 -1.55 8.84
CA LYS A 246 29.64 -1.61 10.07
C LYS A 246 28.62 -0.49 10.24
N ASN A 247 28.75 0.61 9.50
CA ASN A 247 27.81 1.74 9.54
C ASN A 247 26.67 1.61 8.51
N LEU A 248 26.72 0.62 7.60
CA LEU A 248 25.72 0.45 6.56
C LEU A 248 24.37 0.07 7.19
N LYS A 249 23.37 0.93 7.03
CA LYS A 249 22.01 0.79 7.60
C LYS A 249 21.02 0.29 6.57
N THR A 250 21.15 0.71 5.32
CA THR A 250 20.23 0.37 4.23
C THR A 250 20.98 -0.01 2.98
N LEU A 251 20.55 -1.10 2.35
CA LEU A 251 21.03 -1.53 1.03
C LEU A 251 19.83 -1.80 0.11
N ASP A 252 19.82 -1.16 -1.05
CA ASP A 252 18.95 -1.53 -2.17
C ASP A 252 19.81 -1.98 -3.37
N ALA A 253 19.81 -3.28 -3.63
CA ALA A 253 20.45 -3.91 -4.78
C ALA A 253 19.42 -4.59 -5.68
N SER A 254 18.18 -4.08 -5.72
CA SER A 254 17.11 -4.65 -6.54
C SER A 254 17.43 -4.63 -8.03
N GLU A 255 16.91 -5.59 -8.80
CA GLU A 255 17.08 -5.68 -10.26
C GLU A 255 18.56 -5.79 -10.70
N THR A 256 19.40 -6.42 -9.89
CA THR A 256 20.83 -6.68 -10.17
C THR A 256 21.10 -8.14 -10.50
N GLY A 257 22.31 -8.42 -11.01
CA GLY A 257 22.80 -9.77 -11.31
C GLY A 257 23.45 -10.50 -10.14
N ILE A 258 23.34 -9.98 -8.90
CA ILE A 258 24.00 -10.54 -7.73
C ILE A 258 23.55 -11.99 -7.50
N ASN A 259 24.52 -12.84 -7.17
CA ASN A 259 24.28 -14.27 -6.89
C ASN A 259 24.54 -14.64 -5.41
N SER A 260 25.14 -13.75 -4.64
CA SER A 260 25.50 -13.95 -3.23
C SER A 260 25.43 -12.62 -2.48
N ILE A 261 25.01 -12.68 -1.21
CA ILE A 261 25.02 -11.57 -0.26
C ILE A 261 25.85 -11.89 1.01
N ARG A 262 26.72 -12.90 0.94
CA ARG A 262 27.56 -13.32 2.09
C ARG A 262 28.46 -12.21 2.63
N ALA A 263 28.86 -11.27 1.76
CA ALA A 263 29.62 -10.08 2.11
C ALA A 263 28.92 -9.21 3.18
N LEU A 264 27.59 -9.27 3.28
CA LEU A 264 26.82 -8.45 4.23
C LEU A 264 26.96 -8.91 5.69
N SER A 265 27.53 -10.09 5.95
CA SER A 265 27.63 -10.67 7.30
C SER A 265 28.35 -9.79 8.34
N GLY A 266 29.23 -8.90 7.90
CA GLY A 266 29.93 -7.91 8.74
C GLY A 266 29.25 -6.54 8.87
N CYS A 267 28.17 -6.28 8.13
CA CYS A 267 27.46 -5.00 8.11
C CYS A 267 26.46 -4.90 9.26
N THR A 268 26.95 -4.91 10.49
CA THR A 268 26.14 -5.14 11.70
C THR A 268 25.05 -4.12 11.98
N ALA A 269 25.12 -2.91 11.41
CA ALA A 269 24.09 -1.88 11.56
C ALA A 269 22.94 -1.98 10.52
N LEU A 270 22.97 -2.96 9.61
CA LEU A 270 21.95 -3.11 8.58
C LEU A 270 20.58 -3.31 9.22
N GLY A 271 19.66 -2.40 8.92
CA GLY A 271 18.25 -2.45 9.31
C GLY A 271 17.32 -2.84 8.17
N GLU A 272 17.71 -2.57 6.92
CA GLU A 272 16.91 -2.91 5.73
C GLU A 272 17.80 -3.39 4.57
N VAL A 273 17.39 -4.52 3.98
CA VAL A 273 18.00 -5.10 2.76
C VAL A 273 16.90 -5.33 1.72
N CYS A 274 17.09 -4.73 0.55
CA CYS A 274 16.22 -4.90 -0.61
C CYS A 274 17.02 -5.51 -1.77
N VAL A 275 16.65 -6.73 -2.16
CA VAL A 275 17.23 -7.53 -3.25
C VAL A 275 16.13 -8.04 -4.16
N ASN A 276 15.09 -7.22 -4.40
CA ASN A 276 13.98 -7.60 -5.27
C ASN A 276 14.47 -7.85 -6.70
N SER A 277 13.86 -8.78 -7.42
CA SER A 277 14.18 -9.10 -8.81
C SER A 277 15.63 -9.56 -9.04
N CYS A 278 16.32 -10.03 -7.99
CA CYS A 278 17.65 -10.63 -8.10
C CYS A 278 17.52 -12.12 -8.44
N LYS A 279 17.31 -12.41 -9.73
CA LYS A 279 16.99 -13.78 -10.21
C LYS A 279 18.11 -14.80 -9.98
N SER A 280 19.36 -14.35 -9.91
CA SER A 280 20.53 -15.21 -9.67
C SER A 280 20.79 -15.46 -8.17
N LEU A 281 20.13 -14.72 -7.28
CA LEU A 281 20.30 -14.85 -5.84
C LEU A 281 19.40 -15.97 -5.32
N ASN A 282 20.01 -17.11 -4.96
CA ASN A 282 19.27 -18.31 -4.56
C ASN A 282 19.14 -18.49 -3.04
N THR A 283 19.92 -17.77 -2.25
CA THR A 283 19.97 -17.90 -0.78
C THR A 283 20.14 -16.53 -0.13
N LEU A 284 19.66 -16.40 1.10
CA LEU A 284 19.86 -15.23 1.96
C LEU A 284 21.03 -15.40 2.95
N GLU A 285 21.94 -16.34 2.69
CA GLU A 285 23.16 -16.52 3.46
C GLU A 285 24.02 -15.24 3.48
N GLY A 286 24.45 -14.85 4.68
CA GLY A 286 25.08 -13.56 4.94
C GLY A 286 24.26 -12.66 5.86
N LEU A 287 22.94 -12.91 5.99
CA LEU A 287 22.08 -12.09 6.85
C LEU A 287 21.98 -12.60 8.30
N SER A 288 22.33 -13.86 8.56
CA SER A 288 22.03 -14.54 9.83
C SER A 288 22.72 -13.93 11.06
N SER A 289 23.81 -13.17 10.89
CA SER A 289 24.50 -12.46 11.97
C SER A 289 23.90 -11.07 12.28
N LEU A 290 22.98 -10.58 11.46
CA LEU A 290 22.49 -9.20 11.48
C LEU A 290 21.32 -9.03 12.47
N LYS A 291 21.68 -8.83 13.74
CA LYS A 291 20.72 -8.75 14.85
C LYS A 291 19.80 -7.52 14.82
N ASP A 292 20.21 -6.46 14.13
CA ASP A 292 19.44 -5.21 13.98
C ASP A 292 18.59 -5.17 12.70
N LEU A 293 18.67 -6.20 11.86
CA LEU A 293 17.94 -6.28 10.59
C LEU A 293 16.44 -6.41 10.84
N LYS A 294 15.66 -5.47 10.31
CA LYS A 294 14.20 -5.38 10.50
C LYS A 294 13.41 -5.75 9.25
N ILE A 295 13.94 -5.45 8.07
CA ILE A 295 13.20 -5.58 6.81
C ILE A 295 14.06 -6.30 5.78
N VAL A 296 13.52 -7.35 5.19
CA VAL A 296 14.10 -8.05 4.04
C VAL A 296 13.07 -8.13 2.92
N LYS A 297 13.44 -7.60 1.75
CA LYS A 297 12.63 -7.65 0.52
C LYS A 297 13.42 -8.38 -0.56
N ALA A 298 12.87 -9.48 -1.06
CA ALA A 298 13.46 -10.35 -2.08
C ALA A 298 12.39 -10.82 -3.08
N GLU A 299 11.38 -10.01 -3.33
CA GLU A 299 10.29 -10.30 -4.26
C GLU A 299 10.82 -10.54 -5.69
N PHE A 300 10.25 -11.45 -6.47
CA PHE A 300 10.71 -11.83 -7.82
C PHE A 300 12.17 -12.35 -7.92
N SER A 301 12.75 -12.82 -6.81
CA SER A 301 14.14 -13.30 -6.75
C SER A 301 14.23 -14.83 -6.85
N GLY A 302 15.44 -15.33 -7.12
CA GLY A 302 15.72 -16.77 -7.24
C GLY A 302 15.73 -17.54 -5.92
N ILE A 303 15.27 -16.94 -4.82
CA ILE A 303 15.43 -17.48 -3.46
C ILE A 303 14.76 -18.86 -3.34
N GLN A 304 15.56 -19.84 -2.94
CA GLN A 304 15.14 -21.22 -2.68
C GLN A 304 14.93 -21.48 -1.19
N SER A 305 15.63 -20.72 -0.34
CA SER A 305 15.60 -20.90 1.11
C SER A 305 15.79 -19.58 1.86
N VAL A 306 15.05 -19.43 2.96
CA VAL A 306 15.15 -18.32 3.91
C VAL A 306 15.95 -18.68 5.18
N GLU A 307 16.67 -19.80 5.21
CA GLU A 307 17.51 -20.22 6.36
C GLU A 307 18.54 -19.15 6.78
N GLY A 308 18.98 -18.32 5.83
CA GLY A 308 19.84 -17.17 6.10
C GLY A 308 19.24 -16.12 7.06
N LEU A 309 17.95 -16.21 7.42
CA LEU A 309 17.27 -15.26 8.33
C LEU A 309 17.19 -15.74 9.79
N LYS A 310 17.59 -16.98 10.10
CA LYS A 310 17.38 -17.61 11.42
C LYS A 310 17.92 -16.83 12.62
N GLY A 311 18.96 -16.00 12.43
CA GLY A 311 19.56 -15.20 13.51
C GLY A 311 19.13 -13.72 13.53
N CYS A 312 18.24 -13.30 12.63
CA CYS A 312 17.75 -11.92 12.53
C CYS A 312 16.68 -11.63 13.59
N VAL A 313 17.07 -11.60 14.87
CA VAL A 313 16.14 -11.49 16.01
C VAL A 313 15.31 -10.19 16.06
N ALA A 314 15.71 -9.14 15.34
CA ALA A 314 14.96 -7.89 15.19
C ALA A 314 14.02 -7.87 13.98
N LEU A 315 13.94 -8.95 13.19
CA LEU A 315 13.20 -8.98 11.93
C LEU A 315 11.70 -8.72 12.17
N GLU A 316 11.14 -7.75 11.46
CA GLU A 316 9.74 -7.35 11.55
C GLU A 316 8.97 -7.68 10.27
N GLU A 317 9.62 -7.64 9.10
CA GLU A 317 8.98 -7.85 7.80
C GLU A 317 9.86 -8.64 6.82
N VAL A 318 9.26 -9.67 6.21
CA VAL A 318 9.87 -10.46 5.13
C VAL A 318 8.94 -10.48 3.92
N ASN A 319 9.44 -10.03 2.77
CA ASN A 319 8.76 -10.12 1.48
C ASN A 319 9.55 -11.01 0.52
N VAL A 320 9.02 -12.20 0.26
CA VAL A 320 9.53 -13.22 -0.67
C VAL A 320 8.43 -13.64 -1.66
N ARG A 321 7.60 -12.68 -2.08
CA ARG A 321 6.59 -12.91 -3.13
C ARG A 321 7.26 -13.29 -4.45
N HIS A 322 6.57 -14.10 -5.26
CA HIS A 322 7.06 -14.51 -6.58
C HIS A 322 8.44 -15.19 -6.54
N CYS A 323 8.79 -15.85 -5.43
CA CYS A 323 9.97 -16.70 -5.32
C CYS A 323 9.59 -18.14 -5.72
N HIS A 324 9.58 -18.40 -7.03
CA HIS A 324 9.11 -19.66 -7.62
C HIS A 324 9.95 -20.90 -7.29
N GLN A 325 10.99 -20.77 -6.46
CA GLN A 325 11.80 -21.90 -5.99
C GLN A 325 11.77 -22.04 -4.46
N LEU A 326 11.08 -21.14 -3.75
CA LEU A 326 10.98 -21.17 -2.29
C LEU A 326 9.90 -22.15 -1.84
N THR A 327 10.29 -23.22 -1.16
CA THR A 327 9.38 -24.31 -0.75
C THR A 327 9.03 -24.31 0.74
N SER A 328 9.79 -23.61 1.58
CA SER A 328 9.58 -23.58 3.03
C SER A 328 9.96 -22.23 3.65
N LEU A 329 9.42 -21.98 4.86
CA LEU A 329 9.71 -20.79 5.68
C LEU A 329 10.54 -21.11 6.94
N ASP A 330 11.19 -22.27 7.02
CA ASP A 330 11.85 -22.79 8.25
C ASP A 330 12.87 -21.84 8.90
N GLY A 331 13.54 -21.00 8.11
CA GLY A 331 14.45 -19.97 8.59
C GLY A 331 13.82 -18.82 9.40
N LEU A 332 12.49 -18.80 9.55
CA LEU A 332 11.76 -17.78 10.33
C LEU A 332 11.40 -18.23 11.76
N SER A 333 11.73 -19.47 12.13
CA SER A 333 11.28 -20.07 13.40
C SER A 333 11.82 -19.32 14.61
N GLY A 334 10.92 -18.96 15.53
CA GLY A 334 11.25 -18.26 16.77
C GLY A 334 11.61 -16.77 16.60
N LEU A 335 11.37 -16.16 15.43
CA LEU A 335 11.56 -14.72 15.25
C LEU A 335 10.40 -13.95 15.89
N GLU A 336 10.48 -13.76 17.21
CA GLU A 336 9.39 -13.22 18.02
C GLU A 336 8.88 -11.84 17.56
N LYS A 337 9.75 -10.99 17.00
CA LYS A 337 9.41 -9.64 16.51
C LYS A 337 8.80 -9.60 15.11
N LEU A 338 8.72 -10.75 14.42
CA LEU A 338 8.23 -10.82 13.05
C LEU A 338 6.74 -10.50 13.01
N LYS A 339 6.37 -9.44 12.29
CA LYS A 339 4.99 -8.94 12.19
C LYS A 339 4.33 -9.32 10.88
N LYS A 340 5.09 -9.34 9.78
CA LYS A 340 4.54 -9.49 8.43
C LYS A 340 5.36 -10.47 7.61
N VAL A 341 4.66 -11.43 7.01
CA VAL A 341 5.24 -12.38 6.05
C VAL A 341 4.44 -12.35 4.76
N TYR A 342 5.13 -12.03 3.67
CA TYR A 342 4.58 -12.06 2.32
C TYR A 342 5.33 -13.09 1.48
N GLY A 343 4.69 -14.20 1.15
CA GLY A 343 5.21 -15.27 0.31
C GLY A 343 4.30 -15.64 -0.87
N ALA A 344 3.39 -14.75 -1.26
CA ALA A 344 2.43 -15.02 -2.33
C ALA A 344 3.11 -15.39 -3.67
N HIS A 345 2.46 -16.25 -4.45
CA HIS A 345 2.92 -16.75 -5.75
C HIS A 345 4.30 -17.42 -5.71
N SER A 346 4.60 -18.12 -4.62
CA SER A 346 5.80 -18.95 -4.45
C SER A 346 5.43 -20.43 -4.38
N GLU A 347 6.42 -21.32 -4.35
CA GLU A 347 6.21 -22.77 -4.28
C GLU A 347 6.15 -23.31 -2.84
N ILE A 348 5.71 -22.48 -1.88
CA ILE A 348 5.73 -22.81 -0.45
C ILE A 348 4.80 -24.00 -0.18
N GLU A 349 5.35 -25.08 0.34
CA GLU A 349 4.63 -26.32 0.65
C GLU A 349 4.21 -26.37 2.13
N ASN A 350 4.94 -25.67 3.00
CA ASN A 350 4.65 -25.62 4.43
C ASN A 350 5.11 -24.32 5.09
N ILE A 351 4.45 -23.94 6.19
CA ILE A 351 4.73 -22.72 6.97
C ILE A 351 5.16 -23.00 8.41
N ARG A 352 5.76 -24.17 8.67
CA ARG A 352 6.13 -24.61 10.04
C ARG A 352 7.15 -23.68 10.69
N GLY A 353 7.99 -23.06 9.88
CA GLY A 353 8.91 -22.00 10.29
C GLY A 353 8.25 -20.74 10.88
N LEU A 354 6.93 -20.60 10.89
CA LEU A 354 6.26 -19.50 11.61
C LEU A 354 6.01 -19.79 13.09
N ARG A 355 6.37 -20.99 13.57
CA ARG A 355 6.26 -21.34 14.98
C ARG A 355 7.07 -20.36 15.84
N GLY A 356 6.43 -19.77 16.83
CA GLY A 356 7.08 -18.84 17.76
C GLY A 356 7.19 -17.40 17.27
N CYS A 357 6.63 -17.05 16.11
CA CYS A 357 6.54 -15.66 15.64
C CYS A 357 5.40 -14.92 16.35
N LEU A 358 5.56 -14.65 17.65
CA LEU A 358 4.49 -14.21 18.55
C LEU A 358 3.87 -12.84 18.18
N GLU A 359 4.62 -11.97 17.49
CA GLU A 359 4.14 -10.66 17.01
C GLU A 359 3.51 -10.72 15.61
N LEU A 360 3.40 -11.89 14.98
CA LEU A 360 2.91 -12.02 13.62
C LEU A 360 1.46 -11.54 13.53
N CYS A 361 1.22 -10.52 12.71
CA CYS A 361 -0.09 -9.92 12.51
C CYS A 361 -0.64 -10.12 11.10
N LEU A 362 0.23 -10.33 10.10
CA LEU A 362 -0.18 -10.54 8.71
C LEU A 362 0.62 -11.70 8.08
N LEU A 363 -0.12 -12.68 7.55
CA LEU A 363 0.42 -13.75 6.72
C LEU A 363 -0.26 -13.74 5.33
N SER A 364 0.54 -13.65 4.27
CA SER A 364 0.05 -13.81 2.89
C SER A 364 0.88 -14.84 2.14
N VAL A 365 0.28 -15.99 1.84
CA VAL A 365 0.83 -17.11 1.05
C VAL A 365 -0.15 -17.51 -0.06
N MET A 366 -0.86 -16.51 -0.60
CA MET A 366 -1.77 -16.66 -1.73
C MET A 366 -1.04 -17.24 -2.96
N GLY A 367 -1.67 -18.14 -3.70
CA GLY A 367 -1.10 -18.74 -4.91
C GLY A 367 0.02 -19.75 -4.64
N CYS A 368 0.20 -20.19 -3.39
CA CYS A 368 1.08 -21.31 -3.06
C CYS A 368 0.31 -22.61 -3.26
N GLU A 369 0.25 -23.10 -4.50
CA GLU A 369 -0.62 -24.22 -4.90
C GLU A 369 -0.30 -25.54 -4.19
N LYS A 370 0.93 -25.70 -3.67
CA LYS A 370 1.37 -26.89 -2.93
C LYS A 370 1.19 -26.79 -1.41
N LEU A 371 0.74 -25.65 -0.88
CA LEU A 371 0.52 -25.47 0.55
C LEU A 371 -0.72 -26.25 0.99
N THR A 372 -0.54 -27.32 1.77
CA THR A 372 -1.64 -28.22 2.20
C THR A 372 -2.11 -27.99 3.63
N SER A 373 -1.30 -27.33 4.47
CA SER A 373 -1.58 -27.16 5.90
C SER A 373 -1.05 -25.83 6.43
N LEU A 374 -1.75 -25.28 7.43
CA LEU A 374 -1.37 -24.06 8.12
C LEU A 374 -0.57 -24.33 9.42
N LYS A 375 -0.01 -25.54 9.58
CA LYS A 375 0.83 -25.89 10.73
C LYS A 375 1.97 -24.89 10.89
N GLY A 376 2.01 -24.22 12.04
CA GLY A 376 3.00 -23.19 12.37
C GLY A 376 2.39 -21.95 13.01
N ILE A 377 1.09 -21.69 12.77
CA ILE A 377 0.42 -20.45 13.22
C ILE A 377 -0.61 -20.63 14.34
N SER A 378 -0.78 -21.84 14.87
CA SER A 378 -1.73 -22.09 15.95
C SER A 378 -1.38 -21.31 17.22
N GLY A 379 -2.39 -20.64 17.78
CA GLY A 379 -2.24 -19.81 18.98
C GLY A 379 -1.49 -18.50 18.77
N LEU A 380 -1.25 -18.05 17.53
CA LEU A 380 -0.67 -16.73 17.28
C LEU A 380 -1.72 -15.63 17.54
N ARG A 381 -1.82 -15.22 18.80
CA ARG A 381 -2.86 -14.31 19.32
C ARG A 381 -2.86 -12.92 18.71
N LYS A 382 -1.79 -12.50 18.02
CA LYS A 382 -1.69 -11.20 17.34
C LYS A 382 -2.01 -11.26 15.84
N LEU A 383 -2.25 -12.45 15.30
CA LEU A 383 -2.55 -12.67 13.89
C LEU A 383 -3.91 -12.06 13.55
N LYS A 384 -3.92 -11.05 12.68
CA LYS A 384 -5.12 -10.32 12.26
C LYS A 384 -5.61 -10.73 10.89
N CYS A 385 -4.69 -11.03 9.97
CA CYS A 385 -5.04 -11.29 8.58
C CYS A 385 -4.27 -12.49 8.02
N VAL A 386 -5.01 -13.44 7.46
CA VAL A 386 -4.47 -14.63 6.79
C VAL A 386 -5.02 -14.71 5.37
N ARG A 387 -4.11 -14.70 4.38
CA ARG A 387 -4.42 -14.85 2.95
C ARG A 387 -3.75 -16.10 2.40
N THR A 388 -4.54 -17.11 2.05
CA THR A 388 -4.08 -18.39 1.50
C THR A 388 -4.86 -18.76 0.25
N ASN A 389 -5.48 -17.78 -0.42
CA ASN A 389 -6.27 -18.02 -1.64
C ASN A 389 -5.46 -18.77 -2.69
N CYS A 390 -6.12 -19.59 -3.51
CA CYS A 390 -5.47 -20.39 -4.54
C CYS A 390 -4.36 -21.29 -3.98
N SER A 391 -4.61 -21.96 -2.84
CA SER A 391 -3.72 -22.99 -2.28
C SER A 391 -4.43 -24.34 -2.16
N ALA A 392 -3.66 -25.38 -1.85
CA ALA A 392 -4.19 -26.73 -1.63
C ALA A 392 -4.54 -27.02 -0.17
N ILE A 393 -4.77 -26.00 0.67
CA ILE A 393 -5.03 -26.21 2.10
C ILE A 393 -6.24 -27.11 2.31
N GLU A 394 -6.09 -28.10 3.19
CA GLU A 394 -7.15 -29.08 3.46
C GLU A 394 -7.99 -28.69 4.68
N SER A 395 -7.42 -27.89 5.59
CA SER A 395 -8.02 -27.53 6.86
C SER A 395 -7.49 -26.18 7.38
N VAL A 396 -8.34 -25.47 8.12
CA VAL A 396 -8.00 -24.24 8.84
C VAL A 396 -7.92 -24.45 10.37
N ARG A 397 -7.87 -25.70 10.85
CA ARG A 397 -7.81 -26.01 12.29
C ARG A 397 -6.61 -25.41 13.01
N ASP A 398 -5.51 -25.18 12.29
CA ASP A 398 -4.33 -24.52 12.81
C ASP A 398 -4.55 -23.02 13.10
N LEU A 399 -5.73 -22.44 12.81
CA LEU A 399 -6.12 -21.09 13.24
C LEU A 399 -6.79 -21.05 14.62
N ALA A 400 -6.99 -22.20 15.26
CA ALA A 400 -7.54 -22.26 16.61
C ALA A 400 -6.66 -21.44 17.59
N GLY A 401 -7.31 -20.58 18.38
CA GLY A 401 -6.67 -19.70 19.36
C GLY A 401 -6.02 -18.43 18.80
N CYS A 402 -6.22 -18.13 17.51
CA CYS A 402 -5.84 -16.85 16.90
C CYS A 402 -6.90 -15.78 17.20
N ASP A 403 -7.05 -15.42 18.48
CA ASP A 403 -8.19 -14.63 18.98
C ASP A 403 -8.32 -13.22 18.38
N SER A 404 -7.23 -12.66 17.82
CA SER A 404 -7.23 -11.37 17.12
C SER A 404 -7.45 -11.49 15.61
N LEU A 405 -7.76 -12.68 15.08
CA LEU A 405 -7.98 -12.87 13.65
C LEU A 405 -9.22 -12.09 13.22
N GLU A 406 -9.05 -11.13 12.32
CA GLU A 406 -10.08 -10.23 11.78
C GLU A 406 -10.50 -10.67 10.37
N GLU A 407 -9.54 -11.09 9.54
CA GLU A 407 -9.75 -11.41 8.13
C GLU A 407 -9.14 -12.77 7.73
N LEU A 408 -9.96 -13.62 7.12
CA LEU A 408 -9.54 -14.89 6.52
C LEU A 408 -9.96 -14.97 5.06
N PHE A 409 -8.98 -15.17 4.17
CA PHE A 409 -9.20 -15.37 2.74
C PHE A 409 -8.64 -16.74 2.30
N VAL A 410 -9.55 -17.64 1.96
CA VAL A 410 -9.33 -19.06 1.56
C VAL A 410 -10.04 -19.40 0.24
N GLN A 411 -10.14 -18.41 -0.64
CA GLN A 411 -10.85 -18.49 -1.91
C GLN A 411 -10.11 -19.44 -2.85
N PHE A 412 -10.82 -20.11 -3.75
CA PHE A 412 -10.23 -21.10 -4.67
C PHE A 412 -9.49 -22.29 -4.00
N CYS A 413 -9.64 -22.49 -2.68
CA CYS A 413 -9.02 -23.62 -1.96
C CYS A 413 -9.86 -24.89 -2.15
N LYS A 414 -9.69 -25.57 -3.28
CA LYS A 414 -10.54 -26.71 -3.70
C LYS A 414 -10.49 -27.93 -2.76
N ASN A 415 -9.41 -28.06 -1.97
CA ASN A 415 -9.25 -29.15 -1.01
C ASN A 415 -9.79 -28.83 0.39
N LEU A 416 -10.12 -27.57 0.67
CA LEU A 416 -10.57 -27.13 1.99
C LEU A 416 -12.01 -27.60 2.22
N ARG A 417 -12.25 -28.57 3.11
CA ARG A 417 -13.59 -29.19 3.28
C ARG A 417 -14.48 -28.50 4.29
N ASN A 418 -13.92 -27.88 5.31
CA ASN A 418 -14.67 -27.21 6.38
C ASN A 418 -13.85 -26.07 6.98
N LEU A 419 -14.54 -25.25 7.78
CA LEU A 419 -13.97 -24.11 8.48
C LEU A 419 -13.67 -24.41 9.97
N ASP A 420 -13.43 -25.67 10.32
CA ASP A 420 -13.13 -26.06 11.70
C ASP A 420 -11.87 -25.35 12.21
N GLY A 421 -11.92 -24.83 13.44
CA GLY A 421 -10.84 -24.04 14.05
C GLY A 421 -11.16 -22.55 14.17
N LEU A 422 -12.22 -22.07 13.52
CA LEU A 422 -12.68 -20.68 13.62
C LEU A 422 -13.72 -20.45 14.72
N SER A 423 -14.25 -21.51 15.32
CA SER A 423 -15.41 -21.45 16.21
C SER A 423 -15.11 -20.58 17.43
N GLY A 424 -16.01 -19.64 17.72
CA GLY A 424 -15.90 -18.71 18.84
C GLY A 424 -14.80 -17.66 18.73
N LEU A 425 -14.16 -17.46 17.56
CA LEU A 425 -13.14 -16.43 17.40
C LEU A 425 -13.77 -15.03 17.57
N PRO A 426 -13.34 -14.25 18.59
CA PRO A 426 -14.08 -13.06 19.01
C PRO A 426 -13.86 -11.86 18.10
N SER A 427 -12.80 -11.84 17.30
CA SER A 427 -12.45 -10.70 16.44
C SER A 427 -12.73 -10.94 14.96
N LEU A 428 -13.18 -12.14 14.57
CA LEU A 428 -13.30 -12.53 13.16
C LEU A 428 -14.43 -11.76 12.50
N GLU A 429 -14.11 -10.85 11.58
CA GLU A 429 -15.07 -9.96 10.92
C GLU A 429 -15.39 -10.40 9.49
N THR A 430 -14.38 -10.89 8.76
CA THR A 430 -14.49 -11.25 7.34
C THR A 430 -13.97 -12.65 7.08
N VAL A 431 -14.81 -13.49 6.48
CA VAL A 431 -14.43 -14.80 5.94
C VAL A 431 -14.82 -14.86 4.47
N SER A 432 -13.84 -15.11 3.62
CA SER A 432 -14.06 -15.31 2.19
C SER A 432 -13.50 -16.65 1.76
N ALA A 433 -14.39 -17.53 1.34
CA ALA A 433 -14.13 -18.91 0.94
C ALA A 433 -14.81 -19.25 -0.38
N TRP A 434 -15.12 -18.26 -1.21
CA TRP A 434 -15.78 -18.49 -2.50
C TRP A 434 -14.94 -19.36 -3.44
N HIS A 435 -15.63 -20.14 -4.27
CA HIS A 435 -15.05 -21.11 -5.20
C HIS A 435 -14.10 -22.14 -4.52
N SER A 436 -14.34 -22.45 -3.24
CA SER A 436 -13.55 -23.42 -2.47
C SER A 436 -14.26 -24.79 -2.34
N GLY A 437 -13.57 -25.77 -1.75
CA GLY A 437 -14.13 -27.09 -1.47
C GLY A 437 -15.04 -27.15 -0.24
N VAL A 438 -15.38 -26.01 0.36
CA VAL A 438 -16.06 -25.96 1.66
C VAL A 438 -17.44 -26.61 1.56
N SER A 439 -17.65 -27.61 2.40
CA SER A 439 -18.89 -28.38 2.49
C SER A 439 -19.68 -28.07 3.77
N SER A 440 -19.05 -27.42 4.75
CA SER A 440 -19.68 -27.04 6.01
C SER A 440 -19.07 -25.76 6.58
N VAL A 441 -19.96 -24.87 7.04
CA VAL A 441 -19.62 -23.62 7.76
C VAL A 441 -19.86 -23.72 9.27
N ARG A 442 -20.08 -24.92 9.82
CA ARG A 442 -20.29 -25.14 11.26
C ARG A 442 -19.16 -24.59 12.14
N GLY A 443 -17.94 -24.55 11.59
CA GLY A 443 -16.79 -23.95 12.22
C GLY A 443 -16.89 -22.46 12.49
N LEU A 444 -17.92 -21.75 12.01
CA LEU A 444 -18.17 -20.32 12.30
C LEU A 444 -19.10 -20.08 13.49
N ALA A 445 -19.55 -21.15 14.15
CA ALA A 445 -20.42 -21.04 15.33
C ALA A 445 -19.80 -20.12 16.40
N GLY A 446 -20.58 -19.17 16.91
CA GLY A 446 -20.14 -18.27 17.99
C GLY A 446 -19.17 -17.17 17.58
N CYS A 447 -18.85 -16.98 16.29
CA CYS A 447 -18.04 -15.85 15.80
C CYS A 447 -18.82 -14.54 15.89
N SER A 448 -18.96 -13.99 17.10
CA SER A 448 -19.87 -12.88 17.40
C SER A 448 -19.58 -11.59 16.62
N SER A 449 -18.37 -11.41 16.10
CA SER A 449 -17.95 -10.22 15.34
C SER A 449 -18.05 -10.38 13.83
N LEU A 450 -18.47 -11.55 13.32
CA LEU A 450 -18.51 -11.82 11.89
C LEU A 450 -19.52 -10.88 11.22
N LYS A 451 -19.06 -10.09 10.24
CA LYS A 451 -19.85 -9.12 9.48
C LYS A 451 -20.08 -9.55 8.04
N LEU A 452 -19.07 -10.16 7.42
CA LEU A 452 -19.07 -10.54 6.01
C LEU A 452 -18.68 -12.01 5.84
N LEU A 453 -19.56 -12.78 5.21
CA LEU A 453 -19.30 -14.16 4.81
C LEU A 453 -19.55 -14.33 3.31
N LEU A 454 -18.51 -14.72 2.57
CA LEU A 454 -18.58 -15.04 1.15
C LEU A 454 -18.24 -16.51 0.95
N VAL A 455 -19.24 -17.31 0.60
CA VAL A 455 -19.15 -18.77 0.35
C VAL A 455 -19.81 -19.15 -0.98
N ASP A 456 -19.93 -18.19 -1.90
CA ASP A 456 -20.46 -18.43 -3.23
C ASP A 456 -19.62 -19.45 -4.02
N ASP A 457 -20.29 -20.19 -4.89
CA ASP A 457 -19.71 -21.25 -5.72
C ASP A 457 -19.01 -22.38 -4.94
N CYS A 458 -19.39 -22.57 -3.67
CA CYS A 458 -19.01 -23.74 -2.88
C CYS A 458 -19.94 -24.93 -3.21
N GLN A 459 -19.62 -25.67 -4.27
CA GLN A 459 -20.47 -26.73 -4.85
C GLN A 459 -20.76 -27.92 -3.91
N GLN A 460 -20.13 -27.99 -2.73
CA GLN A 460 -20.38 -29.03 -1.73
C GLN A 460 -21.11 -28.51 -0.48
N LEU A 461 -21.40 -27.22 -0.40
CA LEU A 461 -22.05 -26.59 0.76
C LEU A 461 -23.56 -26.81 0.71
N THR A 462 -24.07 -27.73 1.53
CA THR A 462 -25.50 -28.10 1.54
C THR A 462 -26.30 -27.47 2.69
N SER A 463 -25.62 -26.89 3.67
CA SER A 463 -26.23 -26.31 4.87
C SER A 463 -25.41 -25.13 5.39
N LEU A 464 -26.11 -24.13 5.91
CA LEU A 464 -25.57 -22.94 6.59
C LEU A 464 -25.49 -23.11 8.12
N GLU A 465 -25.62 -24.33 8.64
CA GLU A 465 -25.47 -24.60 10.06
C GLU A 465 -24.16 -24.06 10.62
N GLY A 466 -24.25 -23.40 11.78
CA GLY A 466 -23.15 -22.63 12.39
C GLY A 466 -23.38 -21.12 12.37
N LEU A 467 -24.29 -20.61 11.53
CA LEU A 467 -24.57 -19.17 11.44
C LEU A 467 -25.68 -18.67 12.38
N CYS A 468 -26.37 -19.58 13.09
CA CYS A 468 -27.54 -19.23 13.89
C CYS A 468 -27.19 -18.22 15.00
N GLY A 469 -27.94 -17.13 15.06
CA GLY A 469 -27.81 -16.12 16.11
C GLY A 469 -26.53 -15.29 16.05
N LEU A 470 -25.82 -15.21 14.91
CA LEU A 470 -24.65 -14.34 14.80
C LEU A 470 -25.08 -12.85 14.80
N PRO A 471 -24.75 -12.08 15.85
CA PRO A 471 -25.41 -10.80 16.11
C PRO A 471 -24.91 -9.67 15.20
N ASN A 472 -23.76 -9.82 14.55
CA ASN A 472 -23.14 -8.79 13.71
C ASN A 472 -23.06 -9.16 12.23
N LEU A 473 -23.58 -10.32 11.81
CA LEU A 473 -23.52 -10.76 10.41
C LEU A 473 -24.41 -9.83 9.57
N LYS A 474 -23.78 -9.06 8.68
CA LYS A 474 -24.45 -8.04 7.84
C LYS A 474 -24.63 -8.50 6.40
N HIS A 475 -23.62 -9.17 5.85
CA HIS A 475 -23.58 -9.55 4.44
C HIS A 475 -23.24 -11.04 4.32
N LEU A 476 -24.10 -11.77 3.61
CA LEU A 476 -23.89 -13.17 3.27
C LEU A 476 -24.10 -13.39 1.78
N ASP A 477 -23.07 -13.91 1.10
CA ASP A 477 -23.20 -14.49 -0.23
C ASP A 477 -22.96 -16.00 -0.17
N ALA A 478 -24.00 -16.78 -0.50
CA ALA A 478 -23.97 -18.23 -0.64
C ALA A 478 -24.50 -18.66 -2.02
N SER A 479 -24.35 -17.80 -3.03
CA SER A 479 -24.81 -18.06 -4.39
C SER A 479 -24.16 -19.28 -5.01
N SER A 480 -24.85 -19.94 -5.95
CA SER A 480 -24.35 -21.10 -6.68
C SER A 480 -23.94 -22.26 -5.76
N THR A 481 -24.60 -22.42 -4.61
CA THR A 481 -24.37 -23.55 -3.68
C THR A 481 -25.59 -24.48 -3.63
N PRO A 482 -25.42 -25.78 -3.31
CA PRO A 482 -26.53 -26.71 -3.16
C PRO A 482 -27.21 -26.61 -1.77
N ILE A 483 -27.24 -25.42 -1.14
CA ILE A 483 -27.93 -25.23 0.14
C ILE A 483 -29.41 -25.53 0.00
N THR A 484 -29.96 -26.14 1.05
CA THR A 484 -31.38 -26.58 1.07
C THR A 484 -32.28 -25.64 1.87
N SER A 485 -31.70 -24.85 2.77
CA SER A 485 -32.44 -23.97 3.69
C SER A 485 -31.55 -22.84 4.18
N VAL A 486 -32.18 -21.68 4.44
CA VAL A 486 -31.60 -20.54 5.16
C VAL A 486 -32.06 -20.46 6.63
N LEU A 487 -32.74 -21.49 7.15
CA LEU A 487 -33.17 -21.57 8.55
C LEU A 487 -32.03 -21.31 9.56
N PRO A 488 -30.78 -21.75 9.31
CA PRO A 488 -29.65 -21.41 10.15
C PRO A 488 -29.30 -19.91 10.25
N LEU A 489 -29.98 -19.01 9.53
CA LEU A 489 -29.84 -17.55 9.69
C LEU A 489 -30.80 -16.97 10.74
N THR A 490 -31.62 -17.80 11.38
CA THR A 490 -32.51 -17.38 12.46
C THR A 490 -31.73 -16.63 13.54
N GLY A 491 -32.20 -15.44 13.91
CA GLY A 491 -31.58 -14.62 14.94
C GLY A 491 -30.35 -13.81 14.50
N CYS A 492 -29.98 -13.83 13.21
CA CYS A 492 -28.97 -12.91 12.64
C CYS A 492 -29.54 -11.49 12.49
N VAL A 493 -29.83 -10.83 13.62
CA VAL A 493 -30.59 -9.57 13.68
C VAL A 493 -29.94 -8.39 12.95
N ALA A 494 -28.64 -8.45 12.67
CA ALA A 494 -27.91 -7.43 11.93
C ALA A 494 -27.83 -7.68 10.42
N LEU A 495 -28.42 -8.77 9.90
CA LEU A 495 -28.34 -9.11 8.48
C LEU A 495 -29.00 -8.00 7.65
N GLU A 496 -28.23 -7.42 6.73
CA GLU A 496 -28.64 -6.35 5.83
C GLU A 496 -28.81 -6.89 4.40
N ASP A 497 -27.86 -7.70 3.93
CA ASP A 497 -27.84 -8.21 2.56
C ASP A 497 -27.63 -9.73 2.52
N LEU A 498 -28.52 -10.41 1.79
CA LEU A 498 -28.45 -11.85 1.55
C LEU A 498 -28.49 -12.16 0.06
N THR A 499 -27.46 -12.83 -0.42
CA THR A 499 -27.38 -13.34 -1.80
C THR A 499 -27.32 -14.87 -1.78
N VAL A 500 -28.33 -15.51 -2.36
CA VAL A 500 -28.51 -16.98 -2.47
C VAL A 500 -28.92 -17.35 -3.89
N CYS A 501 -28.34 -16.67 -4.87
CA CYS A 501 -28.66 -16.87 -6.27
C CYS A 501 -28.28 -18.25 -6.76
N LEU A 502 -28.96 -18.76 -7.80
CA LEU A 502 -28.64 -20.06 -8.43
C LEU A 502 -28.65 -21.25 -7.46
N CYS A 503 -29.32 -21.12 -6.30
CA CYS A 503 -29.44 -22.18 -5.30
C CYS A 503 -30.63 -23.08 -5.62
N GLN A 504 -30.46 -24.01 -6.57
CA GLN A 504 -31.55 -24.85 -7.10
C GLN A 504 -32.23 -25.76 -6.06
N LYS A 505 -31.56 -26.05 -4.94
CA LYS A 505 -32.09 -26.91 -3.86
C LYS A 505 -32.75 -26.11 -2.72
N LEU A 506 -32.66 -24.78 -2.76
CA LEU A 506 -33.21 -23.90 -1.74
C LEU A 506 -34.71 -23.72 -1.99
N ASN A 507 -35.55 -24.30 -1.12
CA ASN A 507 -37.00 -24.32 -1.33
C ASN A 507 -37.74 -23.17 -0.64
N SER A 508 -37.25 -22.68 0.49
CA SER A 508 -37.88 -21.58 1.24
C SER A 508 -36.86 -20.62 1.83
N LEU A 509 -37.32 -19.42 2.16
CA LEU A 509 -36.57 -18.39 2.88
C LEU A 509 -36.85 -18.40 4.41
N ASP A 510 -37.31 -19.54 4.95
CA ASP A 510 -37.60 -19.67 6.38
C ASP A 510 -36.35 -19.44 7.22
N GLY A 511 -36.49 -18.72 8.33
CA GLY A 511 -35.38 -18.23 9.17
C GLY A 511 -35.07 -16.75 9.02
N LEU A 512 -35.62 -16.08 7.99
CA LEU A 512 -35.47 -14.63 7.80
C LEU A 512 -36.58 -13.80 8.45
N SER A 513 -37.64 -14.43 8.98
CA SER A 513 -38.83 -13.70 9.42
C SER A 513 -38.52 -12.76 10.58
N GLY A 514 -39.02 -11.53 10.48
CA GLY A 514 -38.82 -10.50 11.50
C GLY A 514 -37.41 -9.89 11.56
N LEU A 515 -36.52 -10.19 10.59
CA LEU A 515 -35.21 -9.54 10.50
C LEU A 515 -35.37 -8.08 10.05
N ALA A 516 -35.56 -7.19 11.03
CA ALA A 516 -35.91 -5.79 10.82
C ALA A 516 -34.84 -4.95 10.10
N ASN A 517 -33.59 -5.43 9.99
CA ASN A 517 -32.49 -4.76 9.29
C ASN A 517 -32.25 -5.27 7.87
N LEU A 518 -32.94 -6.34 7.43
CA LEU A 518 -32.74 -6.95 6.12
C LEU A 518 -33.25 -6.02 5.01
N LYS A 519 -32.34 -5.52 4.18
CA LYS A 519 -32.58 -4.54 3.11
C LYS A 519 -32.61 -5.19 1.73
N GLU A 520 -31.70 -6.11 1.46
CA GLU A 520 -31.55 -6.72 0.15
C GLU A 520 -31.58 -8.25 0.24
N VAL A 521 -32.44 -8.87 -0.56
CA VAL A 521 -32.45 -10.32 -0.78
C VAL A 521 -32.38 -10.57 -2.28
N ASN A 522 -31.33 -11.25 -2.71
CA ASN A 522 -31.17 -11.74 -4.06
C ASN A 522 -31.15 -13.26 -4.07
N ALA A 523 -32.22 -13.86 -4.56
CA ALA A 523 -32.41 -15.30 -4.69
C ALA A 523 -32.73 -15.69 -6.14
N HIS A 524 -32.22 -14.94 -7.11
CA HIS A 524 -32.52 -15.20 -8.52
C HIS A 524 -32.19 -16.66 -8.89
N THR A 525 -33.07 -17.27 -9.68
CA THR A 525 -32.89 -18.60 -10.28
C THR A 525 -32.66 -19.68 -9.21
N SER A 526 -33.30 -19.55 -8.05
CA SER A 526 -33.25 -20.54 -6.98
C SER A 526 -34.48 -21.45 -7.00
N GLY A 527 -34.42 -22.57 -6.28
CA GLY A 527 -35.51 -23.56 -6.21
C GLY A 527 -36.74 -23.10 -5.39
N LEU A 528 -36.87 -21.81 -5.10
CA LEU A 528 -37.84 -21.29 -4.14
C LEU A 528 -39.27 -21.59 -4.57
N ASN A 529 -40.04 -22.17 -3.65
CA ASN A 529 -41.49 -22.34 -3.76
C ASN A 529 -42.27 -21.40 -2.83
N SER A 530 -41.60 -20.80 -1.83
CA SER A 530 -42.19 -19.86 -0.89
C SER A 530 -41.22 -18.77 -0.46
N ILE A 531 -41.73 -17.56 -0.34
CA ILE A 531 -41.05 -16.39 0.24
C ILE A 531 -41.68 -15.92 1.56
N GLU A 532 -42.56 -16.72 2.16
CA GLU A 532 -43.23 -16.40 3.45
C GLU A 532 -42.24 -16.09 4.58
N GLY A 533 -41.05 -16.69 4.53
CA GLY A 533 -39.96 -16.40 5.46
C GLY A 533 -39.51 -14.92 5.48
N LEU A 534 -39.93 -14.07 4.54
CA LEU A 534 -39.66 -12.62 4.54
C LEU A 534 -40.66 -11.80 5.36
N ARG A 535 -41.69 -12.43 5.94
CA ARG A 535 -42.73 -11.74 6.72
C ARG A 535 -42.11 -10.96 7.87
N GLY A 536 -42.43 -9.67 7.95
CA GLY A 536 -41.94 -8.78 9.00
C GLY A 536 -40.54 -8.19 8.77
N CYS A 537 -39.91 -8.39 7.61
CA CYS A 537 -38.66 -7.73 7.22
C CYS A 537 -38.91 -6.26 6.83
N THR A 538 -39.18 -5.41 7.82
CA THR A 538 -39.69 -4.05 7.58
C THR A 538 -38.73 -3.11 6.86
N ALA A 539 -37.41 -3.35 6.90
CA ALA A 539 -36.42 -2.54 6.18
C ALA A 539 -36.17 -2.97 4.74
N MET A 540 -36.85 -4.01 4.24
CA MET A 540 -36.60 -4.57 2.92
C MET A 540 -36.81 -3.53 1.82
N GLU A 541 -35.79 -3.27 1.02
CA GLU A 541 -35.80 -2.31 -0.08
C GLU A 541 -35.71 -2.99 -1.45
N VAL A 542 -34.96 -4.09 -1.55
CA VAL A 542 -34.65 -4.78 -2.79
C VAL A 542 -34.90 -6.28 -2.62
N LEU A 543 -35.77 -6.83 -3.46
CA LEU A 543 -36.00 -8.27 -3.57
C LEU A 543 -35.81 -8.72 -5.01
N SER A 544 -35.01 -9.75 -5.23
CA SER A 544 -34.83 -10.39 -6.54
C SER A 544 -35.10 -11.88 -6.43
N VAL A 545 -36.16 -12.36 -7.07
CA VAL A 545 -36.58 -13.78 -7.12
C VAL A 545 -36.85 -14.21 -8.57
N SER A 546 -36.25 -13.52 -9.54
CA SER A 546 -36.37 -13.81 -10.96
C SER A 546 -35.90 -15.24 -11.28
N GLY A 547 -36.69 -16.02 -12.01
CA GLY A 547 -36.38 -17.40 -12.36
C GLY A 547 -36.66 -18.43 -11.27
N CYS A 548 -37.36 -18.07 -10.18
CA CYS A 548 -37.89 -19.05 -9.22
C CYS A 548 -39.18 -19.67 -9.77
N GLU A 549 -39.07 -20.76 -10.51
CA GLU A 549 -40.19 -21.34 -11.27
C GLU A 549 -41.30 -21.95 -10.39
N ASN A 550 -41.00 -22.33 -9.15
CA ASN A 550 -41.93 -23.01 -8.25
C ASN A 550 -42.69 -22.07 -7.30
N LEU A 551 -42.47 -20.76 -7.38
CA LEU A 551 -43.03 -19.80 -6.45
C LEU A 551 -44.49 -19.48 -6.81
N THR A 552 -45.43 -19.85 -5.93
CA THR A 552 -46.87 -19.76 -6.20
C THR A 552 -47.59 -18.60 -5.51
N CYS A 553 -47.03 -18.03 -4.45
CA CYS A 553 -47.65 -16.97 -3.65
C CYS A 553 -46.69 -15.81 -3.37
N LEU A 554 -47.20 -14.58 -3.45
CA LEU A 554 -46.47 -13.33 -3.24
C LEU A 554 -47.11 -12.43 -2.18
N ASP A 555 -48.03 -12.96 -1.36
CA ASP A 555 -48.80 -12.18 -0.39
C ASP A 555 -47.91 -11.49 0.64
N VAL A 556 -46.76 -12.07 0.97
CA VAL A 556 -45.76 -11.49 1.87
C VAL A 556 -45.28 -10.12 1.40
N LEU A 557 -45.31 -9.80 0.10
CA LEU A 557 -44.89 -8.49 -0.41
C LEU A 557 -45.73 -7.36 0.20
N SER A 558 -47.01 -7.64 0.52
CA SER A 558 -47.89 -6.68 1.20
C SER A 558 -47.41 -6.29 2.60
N THR A 559 -46.53 -7.10 3.20
CA THR A 559 -46.00 -6.92 4.56
C THR A 559 -44.68 -6.14 4.59
N LEU A 560 -44.14 -5.71 3.43
CA LEU A 560 -42.82 -5.08 3.30
C LEU A 560 -42.94 -3.56 3.01
N PRO A 561 -43.11 -2.70 4.02
CA PRO A 561 -43.49 -1.30 3.80
C PRO A 561 -42.45 -0.45 3.06
N ASN A 562 -41.18 -0.84 3.04
CA ASN A 562 -40.09 -0.06 2.45
C ASN A 562 -39.61 -0.60 1.08
N LEU A 563 -40.33 -1.56 0.49
CA LEU A 563 -39.90 -2.21 -0.75
C LEU A 563 -39.88 -1.23 -1.93
N LYS A 564 -38.68 -0.94 -2.46
CA LYS A 564 -38.45 -0.01 -3.58
C LYS A 564 -38.36 -0.74 -4.91
N ARG A 565 -37.75 -1.93 -4.92
CA ARG A 565 -37.51 -2.73 -6.12
C ARG A 565 -37.82 -4.21 -5.86
N ALA A 566 -38.64 -4.80 -6.71
CA ALA A 566 -38.90 -6.23 -6.73
C ALA A 566 -38.65 -6.75 -8.15
N GLY A 567 -37.59 -7.56 -8.33
CA GLY A 567 -37.31 -8.28 -9.57
C GLY A 567 -37.98 -9.65 -9.53
N ILE A 568 -39.14 -9.77 -10.18
CA ILE A 568 -39.91 -11.02 -10.27
C ILE A 568 -40.05 -11.34 -11.75
N PHE A 569 -39.61 -12.52 -12.17
CA PHE A 569 -39.67 -13.00 -13.54
C PHE A 569 -39.97 -14.50 -13.51
N PHE A 570 -41.09 -14.92 -14.09
CA PHE A 570 -41.45 -16.33 -14.22
C PHE A 570 -41.25 -16.77 -15.67
N SER A 571 -40.55 -17.89 -15.86
CA SER A 571 -40.41 -18.55 -17.16
C SER A 571 -41.62 -19.43 -17.51
N ARG A 572 -42.44 -19.85 -16.53
CA ARG A 572 -43.61 -20.73 -16.74
C ARG A 572 -44.71 -20.50 -15.71
N ILE A 573 -45.85 -19.94 -16.12
CA ILE A 573 -47.12 -20.11 -15.41
C ILE A 573 -47.97 -21.08 -16.25
N PRO A 574 -48.39 -22.25 -15.73
CA PRO A 574 -49.30 -23.14 -16.44
C PRO A 574 -50.62 -22.42 -16.75
N ARG A 575 -51.05 -22.49 -18.02
CA ARG A 575 -52.24 -21.80 -18.54
C ARG A 575 -53.54 -22.08 -17.77
N GLU A 576 -53.59 -23.14 -16.98
CA GLU A 576 -54.80 -23.62 -16.31
C GLU A 576 -55.12 -22.90 -14.99
N GLU A 577 -54.15 -22.24 -14.35
CA GLU A 577 -54.41 -21.39 -13.16
C GLU A 577 -54.75 -19.93 -13.53
N THR A 578 -54.73 -19.58 -14.83
CA THR A 578 -54.82 -18.18 -15.30
C THR A 578 -56.18 -17.74 -15.82
N LYS A 579 -57.28 -18.44 -15.49
CA LYS A 579 -58.58 -18.08 -16.08
C LYS A 579 -59.29 -16.88 -15.45
N GLU A 580 -59.03 -16.49 -14.19
CA GLU A 580 -59.75 -15.34 -13.60
C GLU A 580 -58.96 -14.35 -12.73
N GLU A 581 -57.75 -14.64 -12.22
CA GLU A 581 -57.12 -13.72 -11.25
C GLU A 581 -56.05 -12.75 -11.80
N PHE A 582 -55.34 -13.07 -12.90
CA PHE A 582 -54.21 -12.24 -13.35
C PHE A 582 -54.51 -11.29 -14.53
N SER A 583 -55.70 -11.36 -15.15
CA SER A 583 -56.09 -10.49 -16.28
C SER A 583 -56.55 -9.08 -15.87
N SER A 584 -56.79 -8.86 -14.58
CA SER A 584 -57.22 -7.59 -13.99
C SER A 584 -56.07 -6.73 -13.42
N LEU A 585 -54.89 -7.30 -13.22
CA LEU A 585 -53.72 -6.63 -12.64
C LEU A 585 -52.83 -6.01 -13.72
N ARG A 586 -53.31 -4.95 -14.40
CA ARG A 586 -52.46 -4.11 -15.30
C ARG A 586 -51.39 -3.35 -14.53
N SER A 587 -51.72 -2.98 -13.30
CA SER A 587 -50.83 -2.45 -12.30
C SER A 587 -51.45 -2.66 -10.93
N PHE A 588 -50.62 -2.83 -9.89
CA PHE A 588 -51.09 -2.65 -8.51
C PHE A 588 -50.28 -1.57 -7.82
N THR A 589 -50.94 -0.85 -6.93
CA THR A 589 -50.30 0.20 -6.15
C THR A 589 -49.96 -0.37 -4.79
N PHE A 590 -48.68 -0.33 -4.42
CA PHE A 590 -48.22 -0.71 -3.10
C PHE A 590 -47.41 0.44 -2.51
N ASN A 591 -47.86 0.97 -1.36
CA ASN A 591 -47.33 2.19 -0.72
C ASN A 591 -47.19 3.42 -1.63
N GLY A 592 -48.18 3.66 -2.51
CA GLY A 592 -48.19 4.81 -3.42
C GLY A 592 -47.26 4.64 -4.63
N VAL A 593 -46.57 3.50 -4.77
CA VAL A 593 -45.77 3.14 -5.95
C VAL A 593 -46.60 2.21 -6.82
N GLU A 594 -46.81 2.62 -8.07
CA GLU A 594 -47.53 1.80 -9.05
C GLU A 594 -46.55 0.81 -9.70
N PHE A 595 -46.81 -0.47 -9.50
CA PHE A 595 -46.08 -1.58 -10.12
C PHE A 595 -46.78 -1.93 -11.42
N THR A 596 -46.10 -1.74 -12.55
CA THR A 596 -46.62 -2.14 -13.86
C THR A 596 -46.28 -3.59 -14.13
N VAL A 597 -47.30 -4.39 -14.45
CA VAL A 597 -47.17 -5.76 -14.92
C VAL A 597 -47.04 -5.71 -16.43
N SER A 598 -45.85 -5.97 -16.99
CA SER A 598 -45.71 -6.14 -18.44
C SER A 598 -45.63 -7.62 -18.78
N SER A 599 -46.61 -8.10 -19.56
CA SER A 599 -46.63 -9.45 -20.10
C SER A 599 -46.09 -9.47 -21.53
N GLU A 600 -44.97 -10.14 -21.80
CA GLU A 600 -44.58 -10.49 -23.18
C GLU A 600 -44.88 -11.96 -23.45
N SER A 601 -45.82 -12.22 -24.36
CA SER A 601 -46.18 -13.57 -24.77
C SER A 601 -45.21 -14.11 -25.80
N ARG A 602 -44.49 -15.20 -25.51
CA ARG A 602 -43.79 -15.99 -26.54
C ARG A 602 -44.24 -17.45 -26.49
N LYS A 603 -45.10 -17.80 -27.44
CA LYS A 603 -45.48 -19.13 -27.98
C LYS A 603 -45.74 -20.33 -27.05
N LYS A 604 -45.51 -20.27 -25.73
CA LYS A 604 -45.90 -21.28 -24.73
C LYS A 604 -45.87 -20.81 -23.26
N ASP A 605 -45.26 -19.65 -22.97
CA ASP A 605 -45.05 -19.18 -21.60
C ASP A 605 -45.58 -17.74 -21.38
N VAL A 606 -46.04 -17.45 -20.15
CA VAL A 606 -46.42 -16.10 -19.69
C VAL A 606 -45.26 -15.53 -18.88
N VAL A 607 -44.65 -14.46 -19.38
CA VAL A 607 -43.60 -13.72 -18.68
C VAL A 607 -44.25 -12.55 -17.94
N THR A 608 -44.24 -12.55 -16.60
CA THR A 608 -44.73 -11.43 -15.79
C THR A 608 -43.53 -10.64 -15.28
N VAL A 609 -43.31 -9.42 -15.78
CA VAL A 609 -42.32 -8.48 -15.22
C VAL A 609 -43.07 -7.49 -14.33
N VAL A 610 -42.76 -7.50 -13.04
CA VAL A 610 -43.28 -6.50 -12.08
C VAL A 610 -42.22 -5.41 -11.92
N LYS A 611 -42.49 -4.19 -12.43
CA LYS A 611 -41.55 -3.06 -12.35
C LYS A 611 -42.19 -1.88 -11.59
N ALA A 612 -41.52 -1.40 -10.55
CA ALA A 612 -41.90 -0.17 -9.86
C ALA A 612 -41.72 1.05 -10.79
N ARG A 613 -42.74 1.93 -10.93
CA ARG A 613 -42.72 3.09 -11.84
C ARG A 613 -41.65 4.16 -11.56
N SER A 614 -40.95 4.13 -10.43
CA SER A 614 -40.08 5.22 -9.98
C SER A 614 -38.57 4.93 -9.98
N CYS A 615 -38.02 4.08 -10.87
CA CYS A 615 -36.58 4.04 -11.13
C CYS A 615 -36.21 3.45 -12.52
N SER A 616 -35.19 4.06 -13.13
CA SER A 616 -34.68 3.88 -14.49
C SER A 616 -34.36 2.43 -14.89
N VAL A 617 -34.70 2.10 -16.14
CA VAL A 617 -34.40 0.83 -16.80
C VAL A 617 -33.00 0.88 -17.39
N GLY A 618 -32.14 -0.07 -17.03
CA GLY A 618 -31.19 -0.67 -17.97
C GLY A 618 -31.70 -2.08 -18.25
N VAL A 619 -31.92 -2.40 -19.53
CA VAL A 619 -32.26 -3.75 -20.02
C VAL A 619 -30.99 -4.57 -20.06
#